data_AF-A0A6B3BAA0-F1
#
_entry.id   AF-A0A6B3BAA0-F1
#
_cell.length_a   1.000
_cell.length_b   1.000
_cell.length_c   1.000
_cell.angle_alpha   90.00
_cell.angle_beta   90.00
_cell.angle_gamma   90.00
#
_symmetry.space_group_name_H-M   'P 1'
#
loop_
_entity.id
_entity.type
_entity.pdbx_description
1 polymer ?
#
loop_
_entity_poly.entity_id
_entity_poly.type
_entity_poly.pdbx_seq_one_letter_code
_entity_poly.pdbx_strand_id
1 'polypeptide(L)'
;PAGWRVEAASATRTAALPTGRALATRWRVTAPAGTAPGGYDLTLTARYRSPTGERIRSTVPFQAHVVVAPPAGGGYLSDLPQLSASNGYGPVEKDTSNGESAAGDGHPLTIGGQVYAKGLGAHAASSVEYYAGGVCGTVTAQVGVDDEKGTKGTVTFEVWADGEKAASTGILTNAMAPQPLSADVTGARVVRLVVTDAGDGVDSDHADWGDLRITC
;
A
#
# COMPACT_ATOMS: atom_id res chain seq x y z
N PRO A 1 15.51 7.42 -14.33
CA PRO A 1 16.46 6.30 -14.55
C PRO A 1 17.00 6.26 -15.99
N ALA A 2 18.21 5.75 -16.21
CA ALA A 2 18.79 5.62 -17.54
C ALA A 2 17.96 4.67 -18.42
N GLY A 3 17.85 4.97 -19.72
CA GLY A 3 17.13 4.14 -20.70
C GLY A 3 15.60 4.29 -20.71
N TRP A 4 14.99 4.89 -19.70
CA TRP A 4 13.54 5.15 -19.68
C TRP A 4 13.15 6.19 -20.72
N ARG A 5 12.06 5.92 -21.44
CA ARG A 5 11.52 6.81 -22.47
C ARG A 5 10.40 7.66 -21.86
N VAL A 6 10.50 8.98 -22.01
CA VAL A 6 9.53 9.95 -21.50
C VAL A 6 9.04 10.82 -22.65
N GLU A 7 7.76 10.69 -22.99
CA GLU A 7 7.15 11.36 -24.13
C GLU A 7 5.95 12.19 -23.69
N ALA A 8 5.87 13.43 -24.17
CA ALA A 8 4.74 14.30 -23.90
C ALA A 8 3.54 13.85 -24.74
N ALA A 9 2.40 13.59 -24.08
CA ALA A 9 1.13 13.26 -24.71
C ALA A 9 0.19 14.48 -24.82
N SER A 10 0.59 15.63 -24.26
CA SER A 10 -0.13 16.91 -24.39
C SER A 10 0.85 18.09 -24.44
N ALA A 11 0.32 19.30 -24.56
CA ALA A 11 1.12 20.52 -24.40
C ALA A 11 1.84 20.53 -23.04
N THR A 12 3.12 20.91 -23.06
CA THR A 12 4.01 20.96 -21.88
C THR A 12 4.36 22.38 -21.45
N ARG A 13 3.88 23.38 -22.20
CA ARG A 13 4.14 24.80 -21.96
C ARG A 13 2.91 25.63 -22.32
N THR A 14 2.82 26.81 -21.69
CA THR A 14 1.90 27.89 -22.06
C THR A 14 2.66 29.20 -22.08
N ALA A 15 2.21 30.17 -22.87
CA ALA A 15 2.80 31.51 -22.91
C ALA A 15 2.55 32.29 -21.61
N ALA A 16 1.37 32.11 -21.01
CA ALA A 16 0.98 32.72 -19.75
C ALA A 16 0.09 31.76 -18.94
N LEU A 17 0.20 31.83 -17.62
CA LEU A 17 -0.65 31.09 -16.68
C LEU A 17 -1.20 32.07 -15.64
N PRO A 18 -2.45 32.56 -15.78
CA PRO A 18 -3.05 33.48 -14.82
C PRO A 18 -3.22 32.86 -13.43
N THR A 19 -3.29 33.70 -12.40
CA THR A 19 -3.58 33.29 -11.03
C THR A 19 -4.89 32.48 -10.97
N GLY A 20 -4.87 31.36 -10.23
CA GLY A 20 -6.02 30.46 -10.12
C GLY A 20 -6.23 29.52 -11.31
N ARG A 21 -5.36 29.54 -12.33
CA ARG A 21 -5.38 28.59 -13.45
C ARG A 21 -4.28 27.54 -13.31
N ALA A 22 -4.52 26.36 -13.87
CA ALA A 22 -3.57 25.25 -13.89
C ALA A 22 -3.19 24.88 -15.33
N LEU A 23 -1.92 24.54 -15.54
CA LEU A 23 -1.45 23.85 -16.75
C LEU A 23 -1.38 22.35 -16.44
N ALA A 24 -2.31 21.57 -16.98
CA ALA A 24 -2.26 20.11 -16.88
C ALA A 24 -1.48 19.53 -18.08
N THR A 25 -0.51 18.66 -17.80
CA THR A 25 0.30 18.01 -18.83
C THR A 25 0.22 16.49 -18.67
N ARG A 26 0.09 15.75 -19.76
CA ARG A 26 0.12 14.28 -19.77
C ARG A 26 1.41 13.80 -20.38
N TRP A 27 2.00 12.79 -19.75
CA TRP A 27 3.23 12.17 -20.19
C TRP A 27 3.05 10.66 -20.23
N ARG A 28 3.66 10.03 -21.23
CA ARG A 28 3.85 8.58 -21.27
C ARG A 28 5.28 8.30 -20.81
N VAL A 29 5.40 7.51 -19.76
CA VAL A 29 6.67 7.04 -19.24
C VAL A 29 6.74 5.54 -19.52
N THR A 30 7.78 5.09 -20.21
CA THR A 30 7.97 3.69 -20.60
C THR A 30 9.31 3.19 -20.08
N ALA A 31 9.26 2.18 -19.22
CA ALA A 31 10.45 1.48 -18.76
C ALA A 31 11.02 0.59 -19.89
N PRO A 32 12.35 0.41 -19.98
CA PRO A 32 12.94 -0.60 -20.85
C PRO A 32 12.39 -2.00 -20.57
N ALA A 33 12.32 -2.83 -21.61
CA ALA A 33 12.01 -4.25 -21.44
C ALA A 33 13.03 -4.90 -20.47
N GLY A 34 12.53 -5.76 -19.56
CA GLY A 34 13.37 -6.41 -18.55
C GLY A 34 13.74 -5.53 -17.34
N THR A 35 13.16 -4.32 -17.21
CA THR A 35 13.30 -3.54 -15.98
C THR A 35 12.73 -4.33 -14.81
N ALA A 36 13.51 -4.46 -13.73
CA ALA A 36 13.07 -5.18 -12.54
C ALA A 36 11.83 -4.52 -11.91
N PRO A 37 10.96 -5.29 -11.24
CA PRO A 37 9.91 -4.72 -10.43
C PRO A 37 10.49 -3.85 -9.32
N GLY A 38 9.79 -2.76 -8.98
CA GLY A 38 10.21 -1.85 -7.93
C GLY A 38 9.85 -0.40 -8.23
N GLY A 39 10.10 0.45 -7.25
CA GLY A 39 9.94 1.88 -7.38
C GLY A 39 11.18 2.55 -7.97
N TYR A 40 10.96 3.50 -8.88
CA TYR A 40 11.98 4.23 -9.59
C TYR A 40 11.71 5.73 -9.48
N ASP A 41 12.69 6.45 -8.94
CA ASP A 41 12.58 7.89 -8.81
C ASP A 41 12.60 8.59 -10.16
N LEU A 42 11.62 9.46 -10.32
CA LEU A 42 11.51 10.42 -11.39
C LEU A 42 11.39 11.81 -10.79
N THR A 43 11.64 12.81 -11.63
CA THR A 43 11.69 14.19 -11.18
C THR A 43 10.94 15.05 -12.17
N LEU A 44 9.86 15.68 -11.69
CA LEU A 44 9.16 16.69 -12.45
C LEU A 44 9.84 18.03 -12.24
N THR A 45 10.32 18.66 -13.32
CA THR A 45 10.89 20.01 -13.28
C THR A 45 9.95 20.99 -13.97
N ALA A 46 9.45 21.98 -13.23
CA ALA A 46 8.75 23.13 -13.77
C ALA A 46 9.68 24.34 -13.86
N ARG A 47 9.63 25.06 -14.98
CA ARG A 47 10.38 26.30 -15.19
C ARG A 47 9.42 27.38 -15.66
N TYR A 48 9.38 28.51 -14.97
CA TYR A 48 8.48 29.61 -15.28
C TYR A 48 9.09 30.95 -14.91
N ARG A 49 8.45 32.04 -15.34
CA ARG A 49 8.76 33.39 -14.85
C ARG A 49 7.68 33.85 -13.90
N SER A 50 8.07 34.44 -12.78
CA SER A 50 7.13 35.09 -11.86
C SER A 50 6.51 36.32 -12.51
N PRO A 51 5.43 36.89 -11.95
CA PRO A 51 4.89 38.19 -12.38
C PRO A 51 5.92 39.33 -12.33
N THR A 52 6.93 39.24 -11.46
CA THR A 52 8.04 40.22 -11.35
C THR A 52 9.18 39.95 -12.34
N GLY A 53 9.07 38.93 -13.19
CA GLY A 53 10.04 38.60 -14.25
C GLY A 53 11.16 37.63 -13.82
N GLU A 54 11.21 37.27 -12.54
CA GLU A 54 12.19 36.32 -11.98
C GLU A 54 12.03 34.94 -12.61
N ARG A 55 13.15 34.25 -12.89
CA ARG A 55 13.13 32.88 -13.42
C ARG A 55 13.12 31.88 -12.28
N ILE A 56 12.05 31.11 -12.16
CA ILE A 56 11.89 30.11 -11.10
C ILE A 56 12.04 28.71 -11.70
N ARG A 57 12.73 27.84 -10.97
CA ARG A 57 12.80 26.41 -11.21
C ARG A 57 12.28 25.68 -9.98
N SER A 58 11.19 24.94 -10.15
CA SER A 58 10.65 24.05 -9.13
C SER A 58 10.87 22.60 -9.55
N THR A 59 11.18 21.75 -8.59
CA THR A 59 11.53 20.34 -8.81
C THR A 59 10.78 19.51 -7.78
N VAL A 60 9.97 18.56 -8.24
CA VAL A 60 9.17 17.68 -7.39
C VAL A 60 9.56 16.24 -7.71
N PRO A 61 10.08 15.46 -6.74
CA PRO A 61 10.30 14.04 -6.93
C PRO A 61 8.96 13.31 -6.97
N PHE A 62 8.89 12.24 -7.74
CA PHE A 62 7.80 11.28 -7.67
C PHE A 62 8.32 9.89 -8.04
N GLN A 63 7.67 8.84 -7.54
CA GLN A 63 8.06 7.47 -7.79
C GLN A 63 7.18 6.86 -8.88
N ALA A 64 7.80 6.22 -9.88
CA ALA A 64 7.10 5.34 -10.80
C ALA A 64 7.36 3.89 -10.42
N HIS A 65 6.34 3.04 -10.48
CA HIS A 65 6.49 1.62 -10.17
C HIS A 65 6.49 0.79 -11.43
N VAL A 66 7.48 -0.09 -11.56
CA VAL A 66 7.40 -1.25 -12.44
C VAL A 66 6.80 -2.38 -11.62
N VAL A 67 5.69 -2.92 -12.11
CA VAL A 67 4.83 -3.83 -11.36
C VAL A 67 4.79 -5.21 -12.01
N VAL A 68 4.58 -6.24 -11.20
CA VAL A 68 4.24 -7.58 -11.68
C VAL A 68 2.73 -7.69 -11.72
N ALA A 69 2.19 -8.20 -12.81
CA ALA A 69 0.76 -8.47 -12.88
C ALA A 69 0.39 -9.55 -11.85
N PRO A 70 -0.75 -9.43 -11.16
CA PRO A 70 -1.21 -10.49 -10.26
C PRO A 70 -1.41 -11.80 -11.04
N PRO A 71 -1.12 -12.96 -10.42
CA PRO A 71 -1.38 -14.26 -11.04
C PRO A 71 -2.86 -14.42 -11.43
N ALA A 72 -3.12 -15.11 -12.54
CA ALA A 72 -4.48 -15.49 -12.93
C ALA A 72 -5.08 -16.41 -11.86
N GLY A 73 -6.34 -16.17 -11.44
CA GLY A 73 -6.95 -16.87 -10.31
C GLY A 73 -6.69 -16.19 -8.96
N GLY A 74 -5.75 -15.23 -8.89
CA GLY A 74 -5.31 -14.60 -7.65
C GLY A 74 -4.36 -15.48 -6.83
N GLY A 75 -4.37 -15.30 -5.51
CA GLY A 75 -3.47 -16.01 -4.59
C GLY A 75 -3.36 -15.34 -3.21
N TYR A 76 -2.39 -15.80 -2.42
CA TYR A 76 -2.06 -15.20 -1.14
C TYR A 76 -1.30 -13.89 -1.33
N LEU A 77 -1.70 -12.82 -0.65
CA LEU A 77 -0.99 -11.54 -0.78
C LEU A 77 0.43 -11.60 -0.21
N SER A 78 0.70 -12.49 0.75
CA SER A 78 2.06 -12.72 1.26
C SER A 78 3.03 -13.26 0.19
N ASP A 79 2.52 -13.97 -0.83
CA ASP A 79 3.32 -14.45 -1.97
C ASP A 79 3.52 -13.38 -3.06
N LEU A 80 2.76 -12.29 -3.03
CA LEU A 80 2.81 -11.25 -4.05
C LEU A 80 3.87 -10.17 -3.72
N PRO A 81 4.44 -9.53 -4.75
CA PRO A 81 5.29 -8.38 -4.56
C PRO A 81 4.46 -7.19 -4.07
N GLN A 82 4.91 -6.59 -2.97
CA GLN A 82 4.34 -5.35 -2.43
C GLN A 82 4.83 -4.17 -3.27
N LEU A 83 3.94 -3.23 -3.58
CA LEU A 83 4.30 -1.94 -4.18
C LEU A 83 5.00 -1.04 -3.18
N SER A 84 4.47 -1.03 -1.96
CA SER A 84 4.97 -0.28 -0.81
C SER A 84 4.53 -0.99 0.47
N ALA A 85 5.30 -0.79 1.54
CA ALA A 85 4.95 -1.24 2.88
C ALA A 85 5.49 -0.23 3.90
N SER A 86 4.65 0.14 4.87
CA SER A 86 5.01 0.94 6.03
C SER A 86 4.37 0.34 7.27
N ASN A 87 5.04 0.46 8.40
CA ASN A 87 4.65 -0.20 9.63
C ASN A 87 5.00 0.67 10.83
N GLY A 88 4.23 0.58 11.91
CA GLY A 88 4.48 1.36 13.12
C GLY A 88 5.75 0.93 13.87
N TYR A 89 6.07 -0.36 13.81
CA TYR A 89 7.22 -0.95 14.48
C TYR A 89 7.72 -2.19 13.74
N GLY A 90 9.02 -2.26 13.48
CA GLY A 90 9.59 -3.33 12.67
C GLY A 90 9.08 -3.34 11.22
N PRO A 91 9.47 -4.32 10.40
CA PRO A 91 8.91 -4.51 9.06
C PRO A 91 7.54 -5.21 9.13
N VAL A 92 6.75 -5.10 8.04
CA VAL A 92 5.61 -6.01 7.84
C VAL A 92 6.16 -7.37 7.46
N GLU A 93 5.76 -8.39 8.19
CA GLU A 93 6.24 -9.76 8.03
C GLU A 93 5.30 -10.58 7.16
N LYS A 94 5.88 -11.53 6.41
CA LYS A 94 5.14 -12.42 5.51
C LYS A 94 5.07 -13.81 6.13
N ASP A 95 3.85 -14.30 6.33
CA ASP A 95 3.53 -15.62 6.90
C ASP A 95 4.01 -15.83 8.36
N THR A 96 4.40 -14.75 9.03
CA THR A 96 4.72 -14.70 10.47
C THR A 96 4.15 -13.40 11.06
N SER A 97 3.93 -13.38 12.38
CA SER A 97 3.56 -12.19 13.15
C SER A 97 4.61 -11.08 12.96
N ASN A 98 4.28 -9.87 13.40
CA ASN A 98 5.20 -8.74 13.32
C ASN A 98 6.52 -8.99 14.07
N GLY A 99 6.49 -9.82 15.12
CA GLY A 99 7.67 -10.14 15.92
C GLY A 99 8.07 -8.93 16.75
N GLU A 100 9.15 -8.23 16.39
CA GLU A 100 9.52 -6.95 17.00
C GLU A 100 10.25 -6.02 15.99
N SER A 101 11.58 -5.94 16.07
CA SER A 101 12.36 -4.92 15.35
C SER A 101 13.04 -5.45 14.10
N ALA A 102 13.39 -6.74 14.09
CA ALA A 102 14.25 -7.33 13.07
C ALA A 102 13.42 -8.10 12.06
N ALA A 103 13.81 -8.03 10.79
CA ALA A 103 13.15 -8.85 9.78
C ALA A 103 13.30 -10.34 10.09
N GLY A 104 12.19 -11.08 10.07
CA GLY A 104 12.11 -12.51 10.33
C GLY A 104 12.20 -12.91 11.80
N ASP A 105 11.93 -12.00 12.75
CA ASP A 105 11.81 -12.33 14.18
C ASP A 105 10.38 -12.72 14.60
N GLY A 106 9.43 -12.65 13.67
CA GLY A 106 8.04 -13.05 13.83
C GLY A 106 7.83 -14.50 14.25
N HIS A 107 6.72 -14.72 14.95
CA HIS A 107 6.19 -16.02 15.35
C HIS A 107 5.13 -16.50 14.34
N PRO A 108 4.55 -17.70 14.47
CA PRO A 108 3.39 -18.07 13.67
C PRO A 108 2.25 -17.06 13.86
N LEU A 109 1.56 -16.70 12.79
CA LEU A 109 0.38 -15.82 12.85
C LEU A 109 -0.71 -16.46 13.72
N THR A 110 -1.15 -15.79 14.77
CA THR A 110 -2.08 -16.34 15.77
C THR A 110 -3.12 -15.33 16.22
N ILE A 111 -4.40 -15.64 16.02
CA ILE A 111 -5.50 -14.77 16.43
C ILE A 111 -6.51 -15.58 17.24
N GLY A 112 -6.73 -15.23 18.50
CA GLY A 112 -7.70 -15.89 19.37
C GLY A 112 -7.46 -17.40 19.51
N GLY A 113 -6.19 -17.83 19.48
CA GLY A 113 -5.73 -19.21 19.52
C GLY A 113 -5.74 -19.94 18.17
N GLN A 114 -6.20 -19.32 17.09
CA GLN A 114 -6.19 -19.90 15.75
C GLN A 114 -4.90 -19.55 15.01
N VAL A 115 -4.16 -20.58 14.59
CA VAL A 115 -2.93 -20.43 13.79
C VAL A 115 -3.26 -20.29 12.31
N TYR A 116 -2.57 -19.38 11.62
CA TYR A 116 -2.63 -19.19 10.17
C TYR A 116 -1.28 -19.43 9.52
N ALA A 117 -1.26 -20.26 8.47
CA ALA A 117 -0.01 -20.56 7.75
C ALA A 117 0.39 -19.49 6.73
N LYS A 118 -0.57 -18.67 6.29
CA LYS A 118 -0.38 -17.66 5.24
C LYS A 118 -1.03 -16.35 5.67
N GLY A 119 -0.33 -15.25 5.46
CA GLY A 119 -0.81 -13.95 5.89
C GLY A 119 0.27 -12.89 6.03
N LEU A 120 -0.10 -11.77 6.65
CA LEU A 120 0.83 -10.70 7.00
C LEU A 120 0.73 -10.38 8.49
N GLY A 121 1.87 -10.26 9.15
CA GLY A 121 1.99 -9.70 10.50
C GLY A 121 2.43 -8.25 10.42
N ALA A 122 1.75 -7.36 11.13
CA ALA A 122 2.01 -5.93 11.10
C ALA A 122 1.87 -5.28 12.48
N HIS A 123 2.29 -4.04 12.60
CA HIS A 123 2.10 -3.21 13.78
C HIS A 123 1.43 -1.89 13.39
N ALA A 124 0.35 -1.51 14.08
CA ALA A 124 -0.34 -0.26 13.78
C ALA A 124 0.55 0.99 14.06
N ALA A 125 0.41 2.10 13.34
CA ALA A 125 -0.30 2.21 12.08
C ALA A 125 0.52 1.58 10.94
N SER A 126 -0.10 0.73 10.13
CA SER A 126 0.54 0.08 8.99
C SER A 126 -0.24 0.28 7.69
N SER A 127 0.48 0.19 6.58
CA SER A 127 -0.08 0.29 5.23
C SER A 127 0.75 -0.56 4.27
N VAL A 128 0.08 -1.43 3.50
CA VAL A 128 0.72 -2.28 2.50
C VAL A 128 -0.06 -2.18 1.20
N GLU A 129 0.61 -1.84 0.10
CA GLU A 129 -0.01 -1.67 -1.21
C GLU A 129 0.36 -2.82 -2.16
N TYR A 130 -0.62 -3.27 -2.94
CA TYR A 130 -0.48 -4.30 -3.95
C TYR A 130 -1.07 -3.84 -5.28
N TYR A 131 -0.42 -4.24 -6.38
CA TYR A 131 -0.96 -3.99 -7.71
C TYR A 131 -2.03 -5.03 -8.07
N ALA A 132 -3.27 -4.57 -8.20
CA ALA A 132 -4.41 -5.40 -8.63
C ALA A 132 -4.69 -5.28 -10.14
N GLY A 133 -4.10 -4.27 -10.81
CA GLY A 133 -4.11 -4.15 -12.27
C GLY A 133 -5.47 -3.92 -12.92
N GLY A 134 -6.55 -3.78 -12.15
CA GLY A 134 -7.93 -3.69 -12.62
C GLY A 134 -8.54 -5.04 -13.02
N VAL A 135 -7.89 -6.15 -12.64
CA VAL A 135 -8.32 -7.51 -13.02
C VAL A 135 -8.81 -8.34 -11.84
N CYS A 136 -8.53 -7.91 -10.61
CA CYS A 136 -8.96 -8.59 -9.40
C CYS A 136 -10.35 -8.13 -8.94
N GLY A 137 -11.05 -9.00 -8.22
CA GLY A 137 -12.43 -8.78 -7.78
C GLY A 137 -12.63 -8.76 -6.25
N THR A 138 -11.97 -9.64 -5.49
CA THR A 138 -12.22 -9.72 -4.04
C THR A 138 -10.95 -9.97 -3.24
N VAL A 139 -10.83 -9.27 -2.11
CA VAL A 139 -9.84 -9.54 -1.05
C VAL A 139 -10.55 -10.11 0.16
N THR A 140 -10.00 -11.17 0.74
CA THR A 140 -10.54 -11.82 1.95
C THR A 140 -9.43 -12.10 2.96
N ALA A 141 -9.73 -11.98 4.25
CA ALA A 141 -8.84 -12.39 5.33
C ALA A 141 -9.62 -12.72 6.61
N GLN A 142 -8.97 -13.42 7.53
CA GLN A 142 -9.30 -13.45 8.95
C GLN A 142 -8.38 -12.47 9.66
N VAL A 143 -8.92 -11.48 10.35
CA VAL A 143 -8.13 -10.41 10.95
C VAL A 143 -8.35 -10.29 12.45
N GLY A 144 -7.34 -9.81 13.16
CA GLY A 144 -7.39 -9.57 14.59
C GLY A 144 -6.03 -9.17 15.16
N VAL A 145 -6.03 -8.85 16.45
CA VAL A 145 -4.79 -8.59 17.19
C VAL A 145 -4.08 -9.93 17.40
N ASP A 146 -2.77 -9.98 17.18
CA ASP A 146 -1.98 -11.20 17.35
C ASP A 146 -1.86 -11.60 18.83
N ASP A 147 -1.84 -12.91 19.07
CA ASP A 147 -1.80 -13.51 20.42
C ASP A 147 -0.43 -13.35 21.12
N GLU A 148 0.63 -12.91 20.44
CA GLU A 148 1.95 -12.63 21.04
C GLU A 148 1.91 -11.42 21.97
N LYS A 149 0.90 -10.56 21.82
CA LYS A 149 0.68 -9.41 22.69
C LYS A 149 -0.37 -9.69 23.77
N GLY A 150 -0.25 -8.93 24.85
CA GLY A 150 -1.10 -9.06 26.04
C GLY A 150 -2.53 -8.57 25.80
N THR A 151 -3.05 -7.69 26.64
CA THR A 151 -4.48 -7.32 26.64
C THR A 151 -4.75 -5.89 26.19
N LYS A 152 -3.77 -5.24 25.57
CA LYS A 152 -3.82 -3.80 25.30
C LYS A 152 -4.01 -3.43 23.83
N GLY A 153 -3.79 -4.35 22.91
CA GLY A 153 -3.86 -4.04 21.49
C GLY A 153 -5.29 -3.71 21.07
N THR A 154 -5.41 -2.66 20.28
CA THR A 154 -6.65 -2.03 19.83
C THR A 154 -6.46 -1.53 18.41
N VAL A 155 -6.99 -2.28 17.44
CA VAL A 155 -6.74 -1.99 16.03
C VAL A 155 -8.02 -1.92 15.22
N THR A 156 -7.97 -1.24 14.07
CA THR A 156 -9.00 -1.38 13.03
C THR A 156 -8.34 -1.80 11.74
N PHE A 157 -8.92 -2.81 11.08
CA PHE A 157 -8.49 -3.26 9.76
C PHE A 157 -9.31 -2.56 8.69
N GLU A 158 -8.65 -2.16 7.61
CA GLU A 158 -9.30 -1.55 6.45
C GLU A 158 -8.69 -2.06 5.15
N VAL A 159 -9.55 -2.25 4.14
CA VAL A 159 -9.13 -2.51 2.76
C VAL A 159 -9.59 -1.34 1.90
N TRP A 160 -8.67 -0.79 1.11
CA TRP A 160 -8.91 0.33 0.21
C TRP A 160 -8.65 -0.07 -1.24
N ALA A 161 -9.48 0.42 -2.15
CA ALA A 161 -9.43 0.21 -3.59
C ALA A 161 -9.28 1.57 -4.29
N ASP A 162 -8.14 1.82 -4.93
CA ASP A 162 -7.82 3.10 -5.61
C ASP A 162 -8.12 4.37 -4.79
N GLY A 163 -7.94 4.30 -3.47
CA GLY A 163 -8.14 5.41 -2.55
C GLY A 163 -9.55 5.52 -1.96
N GLU A 164 -10.47 4.62 -2.30
CA GLU A 164 -11.78 4.48 -1.67
C GLU A 164 -11.77 3.32 -0.67
N LYS A 165 -12.37 3.50 0.51
CA LYS A 165 -12.44 2.45 1.53
C LYS A 165 -13.51 1.43 1.14
N ALA A 166 -13.09 0.20 0.87
CA ALA A 166 -13.96 -0.88 0.43
C ALA A 166 -14.53 -1.70 1.59
N ALA A 167 -13.77 -1.87 2.68
CA ALA A 167 -14.22 -2.59 3.88
C ALA A 167 -13.48 -2.16 5.15
N SER A 168 -14.10 -2.39 6.31
CA SER A 168 -13.48 -2.19 7.64
C SER A 168 -14.17 -3.04 8.72
N THR A 169 -13.42 -3.45 9.75
CA THR A 169 -13.92 -4.26 10.89
C THR A 169 -14.50 -3.46 12.04
N GLY A 170 -14.24 -2.15 12.12
CA GLY A 170 -14.28 -1.43 13.39
C GLY A 170 -13.17 -1.88 14.35
N ILE A 171 -13.29 -1.49 15.63
CA ILE A 171 -12.27 -1.73 16.66
C ILE A 171 -12.26 -3.21 17.06
N LEU A 172 -11.10 -3.83 16.97
CA LEU A 172 -10.79 -5.18 17.45
C LEU A 172 -9.80 -5.13 18.61
N THR A 173 -9.89 -6.08 19.51
CA THR A 173 -8.99 -6.22 20.67
C THR A 173 -8.48 -7.65 20.80
N ASN A 174 -7.42 -7.88 21.59
CA ASN A 174 -6.89 -9.25 21.86
C ASN A 174 -7.92 -10.23 22.44
N ALA A 175 -9.04 -9.76 23.01
CA ALA A 175 -10.07 -10.63 23.55
C ALA A 175 -11.03 -11.20 22.48
N MET A 176 -10.96 -10.69 21.25
CA MET A 176 -11.87 -11.07 20.18
C MET A 176 -11.34 -12.26 19.38
N ALA A 177 -12.24 -13.15 18.99
CA ALA A 177 -11.94 -14.18 18.00
C ALA A 177 -11.65 -13.55 16.62
N PRO A 178 -10.94 -14.27 15.72
CA PRO A 178 -10.68 -13.79 14.37
C PRO A 178 -11.95 -13.29 13.68
N GLN A 179 -11.87 -12.12 13.07
CA GLN A 179 -13.00 -11.53 12.34
C GLN A 179 -12.81 -11.74 10.83
N PRO A 180 -13.80 -12.27 10.12
CA PRO A 180 -13.74 -12.34 8.67
C PRO A 180 -13.89 -10.92 8.08
N LEU A 181 -13.00 -10.57 7.17
CA LEU A 181 -13.05 -9.33 6.39
C LEU A 181 -13.06 -9.68 4.91
N SER A 182 -14.00 -9.10 4.17
CA SER A 182 -14.13 -9.25 2.72
C SER A 182 -14.37 -7.90 2.07
N ALA A 183 -13.66 -7.61 0.98
CA ALA A 183 -13.73 -6.34 0.26
C ALA A 183 -13.88 -6.58 -1.25
N ASP A 184 -14.82 -5.88 -1.87
CA ASP A 184 -14.92 -5.78 -3.33
C ASP A 184 -13.86 -4.78 -3.83
N VAL A 185 -12.97 -5.25 -4.70
CA VAL A 185 -11.88 -4.47 -5.30
C VAL A 185 -11.97 -4.46 -6.82
N THR A 186 -13.15 -4.78 -7.37
CA THR A 186 -13.38 -4.90 -8.81
C THR A 186 -12.96 -3.63 -9.55
N GLY A 187 -12.09 -3.80 -10.53
CA GLY A 187 -11.60 -2.70 -11.38
C GLY A 187 -10.50 -1.84 -10.73
N ALA A 188 -10.14 -2.08 -9.47
CA ALA A 188 -9.09 -1.34 -8.78
C ALA A 188 -7.71 -1.63 -9.38
N ARG A 189 -6.90 -0.59 -9.59
CA ARG A 189 -5.49 -0.71 -9.99
C ARG A 189 -4.60 -1.06 -8.81
N VAL A 190 -4.88 -0.47 -7.65
CA VAL A 190 -4.13 -0.65 -6.40
C VAL A 190 -5.09 -1.01 -5.28
N VAL A 191 -4.72 -2.04 -4.53
CA VAL A 191 -5.33 -2.41 -3.25
C VAL A 191 -4.38 -2.03 -2.14
N ARG A 192 -4.90 -1.39 -1.09
CA ARG A 192 -4.14 -1.04 0.10
C ARG A 192 -4.77 -1.66 1.34
N LEU A 193 -3.96 -2.41 2.08
CA LEU A 193 -4.30 -2.98 3.37
C LEU A 193 -3.81 -2.02 4.46
N VAL A 194 -4.66 -1.69 5.42
CA VAL A 194 -4.34 -0.73 6.49
C VAL A 194 -4.71 -1.32 7.84
N VAL A 195 -3.81 -1.17 8.81
CA VAL A 195 -4.12 -1.34 10.24
C VAL A 195 -3.97 0.01 10.91
N THR A 196 -5.02 0.49 11.56
CA THR A 196 -4.98 1.73 12.35
C THR A 196 -4.89 1.41 13.85
N ASP A 197 -4.52 2.41 14.63
CA ASP A 197 -4.35 2.37 16.10
C ASP A 197 -5.66 2.54 16.88
N ALA A 198 -6.81 2.34 16.21
CA ALA A 198 -8.16 2.53 16.75
C ALA A 198 -8.44 3.88 17.48
N GLY A 199 -7.53 4.85 17.43
CA GLY A 199 -7.63 6.14 18.11
C GLY A 199 -7.12 6.21 19.56
N ASP A 200 -6.50 5.17 20.11
CA ASP A 200 -5.90 5.19 21.47
C ASP A 200 -4.37 5.06 21.48
N GLY A 201 -3.74 5.03 20.30
CA GLY A 201 -2.31 4.96 20.11
C GLY A 201 -1.80 3.53 19.98
N VAL A 202 -0.53 3.37 19.64
CA VAL A 202 -0.03 2.11 19.07
C VAL A 202 0.46 1.05 20.08
N ASP A 203 0.18 1.20 21.38
CA ASP A 203 0.76 0.30 22.40
C ASP A 203 0.21 -1.13 22.24
N SER A 204 1.09 -2.07 21.87
CA SER A 204 0.78 -3.50 21.71
C SER A 204 -0.11 -3.84 20.50
N ASP A 205 -0.14 -2.98 19.48
CA ASP A 205 -0.95 -3.14 18.27
C ASP A 205 -0.34 -4.06 17.22
N HIS A 206 0.07 -5.26 17.63
CA HIS A 206 0.49 -6.30 16.69
C HIS A 206 -0.77 -6.93 16.09
N ALA A 207 -0.85 -6.94 14.77
CA ALA A 207 -2.07 -7.17 14.03
C ALA A 207 -1.81 -8.11 12.86
N ASP A 208 -2.64 -9.13 12.77
CA ASP A 208 -2.49 -10.20 11.81
C ASP A 208 -3.58 -10.19 10.75
N TRP A 209 -3.15 -10.40 9.51
CA TRP A 209 -4.00 -10.73 8.37
C TRP A 209 -3.85 -12.22 8.04
N GLY A 210 -4.63 -13.09 8.66
CA GLY A 210 -4.64 -14.54 8.43
C GLY A 210 -5.43 -14.98 7.19
N ASP A 211 -4.94 -16.03 6.49
CA ASP A 211 -5.48 -16.55 5.21
C ASP A 211 -5.77 -15.44 4.18
N LEU A 212 -4.91 -14.42 4.15
CA LEU A 212 -5.09 -13.20 3.36
C LEU A 212 -4.92 -13.48 1.86
N ARG A 213 -6.02 -13.37 1.12
CA ARG A 213 -6.13 -13.74 -0.30
C ARG A 213 -6.73 -12.63 -1.15
N ILE A 214 -6.33 -12.60 -2.41
CA ILE A 214 -6.96 -11.83 -3.49
C ILE A 214 -7.39 -12.78 -4.60
N THR A 215 -8.52 -12.51 -5.24
CA THR A 215 -9.02 -13.25 -6.41
C THR A 215 -9.03 -12.35 -7.64
N CYS A 216 -8.55 -12.90 -8.75
CA CYS A 216 -8.43 -12.33 -10.09
C CYS A 216 -8.61 -13.49 -11.10
#